data_AF-A0A9J5W0T5-F1
#
_entry.id   AF-A0A9J5W0T5-F1
#
_cell.length_a   1.000
_cell.length_b   1.000
_cell.length_c   1.000
_cell.angle_alpha   90.00
_cell.angle_beta   90.00
_cell.angle_gamma   90.00
#
_symmetry.space_group_name_H-M   'P 1'
#
loop_
_entity.id
_entity.type
_entity.pdbx_description
1 polymer ?
#
loop_
_entity_poly.entity_id
_entity_poly.type
_entity_poly.pdbx_seq_one_letter_code
_entity_poly.pdbx_strand_id
1 'polypeptide(L)'
;MVGKWEWVDNYNTYPRGRIWILWDPNKVKFRVDVVHKQFIHGYVTTQSSGFYLTGVYGMHTIADRKHLWTGLTQVTNAVTEPLVIMGDFNSILHGDDRFGGNAVMDAEVQDFKKFMETASMIGMKCLGRRYTWTNGHIHRKIDWILTNATWVHKWEHIQGLIMEPLFSDHCAVNFPLGDRQNSRQKSFKFFNYIAEHPDFIGVVRKGWKGMTYPTMRGVWQNLKKVKVLIQKLNTKEFKGVTERVNQK
;
A
#
# COMPACT_ATOMS: atom_id res chain seq x y z
N MET A 1 2.75 -5.32 -27.58
CA MET A 1 2.69 -3.85 -27.74
C MET A 1 2.61 -3.24 -26.35
N VAL A 2 3.55 -2.38 -25.97
CA VAL A 2 3.44 -1.61 -24.71
C VAL A 2 2.26 -0.66 -24.91
N GLY A 3 1.21 -0.77 -24.09
CA GLY A 3 0.06 0.12 -24.17
C GLY A 3 0.50 1.58 -24.05
N LYS A 4 -0.10 2.49 -24.83
CA LYS A 4 0.10 3.93 -24.65
C LYS A 4 -0.48 4.30 -23.29
N TRP A 5 0.39 4.58 -22.32
CA TRP A 5 -0.02 5.14 -21.03
C TRP A 5 -0.48 6.57 -21.23
N GLU A 6 -1.49 6.97 -20.47
CA GLU A 6 -1.90 8.37 -20.33
C GLU A 6 -1.42 8.91 -18.98
N TRP A 7 -1.27 10.22 -18.88
CA TRP A 7 -0.83 10.87 -17.66
C TRP A 7 -1.37 12.28 -17.50
N VAL A 8 -1.32 12.77 -16.26
CA VAL A 8 -1.47 14.18 -15.89
C VAL A 8 -0.39 14.56 -14.90
N ASP A 9 0.04 15.81 -14.95
CA ASP A 9 1.02 16.40 -14.04
C ASP A 9 0.54 17.75 -13.50
N ASN A 10 1.34 18.37 -12.63
CA ASN A 10 1.03 19.69 -12.07
C ASN A 10 1.97 20.83 -12.50
N TYR A 11 2.68 20.73 -13.64
CA TYR A 11 3.59 21.79 -14.13
C TYR A 11 2.88 23.14 -14.30
N ASN A 12 1.62 23.13 -14.72
CA ASN A 12 0.81 24.34 -14.89
C ASN A 12 0.57 25.12 -13.59
N THR A 13 0.75 24.49 -12.43
CA THR A 13 0.56 25.12 -11.11
C THR A 13 1.87 25.27 -10.33
N TYR A 14 2.86 24.42 -10.60
CA TYR A 14 4.14 24.44 -9.92
C TYR A 14 5.30 24.18 -10.91
N PRO A 15 6.28 25.10 -11.05
CA PRO A 15 7.30 25.03 -12.10
C PRO A 15 8.14 23.75 -12.13
N ARG A 16 8.25 23.02 -11.00
CA ARG A 16 9.02 21.77 -10.93
C ARG A 16 8.21 20.50 -11.22
N GLY A 17 6.89 20.60 -11.44
CA GLY A 17 6.02 19.45 -11.79
C GLY A 17 6.25 18.22 -10.92
N ARG A 18 5.90 18.31 -9.64
CA ARG A 18 6.27 17.32 -8.62
C ARG A 18 5.30 16.14 -8.51
N ILE A 19 4.16 16.21 -9.17
CA ILE A 19 3.10 15.20 -9.07
C ILE A 19 2.76 14.74 -10.47
N TRP A 20 2.75 13.43 -10.65
CA TRP A 20 2.34 12.76 -11.88
C TRP A 20 1.37 11.64 -11.51
N ILE A 21 0.26 11.55 -12.24
CA ILE A 21 -0.66 10.41 -12.19
C ILE A 21 -0.62 9.77 -13.57
N LEU A 22 -0.27 8.48 -13.64
CA LEU A 22 -0.17 7.72 -14.88
C LEU A 22 -1.13 6.54 -14.85
N TRP A 23 -1.77 6.24 -15.99
CA TRP A 23 -2.68 5.11 -16.10
C TRP A 23 -2.66 4.42 -17.47
N ASP A 24 -3.06 3.15 -17.47
CA ASP A 24 -3.34 2.39 -18.69
C ASP A 24 -4.79 2.66 -19.12
N PRO A 25 -5.01 3.37 -20.24
CA PRO A 25 -6.36 3.77 -20.69
C PRO A 25 -7.23 2.56 -21.08
N ASN A 26 -6.64 1.38 -21.28
CA ASN A 26 -7.40 0.15 -21.53
C ASN A 26 -8.02 -0.43 -20.26
N LYS A 27 -7.56 0.00 -19.08
CA LYS A 27 -7.99 -0.53 -17.78
C LYS A 27 -8.81 0.47 -16.99
N VAL A 28 -8.40 1.73 -16.99
CA VAL A 28 -9.03 2.80 -16.21
C VAL A 28 -9.05 4.10 -17.01
N LYS A 29 -10.02 4.96 -16.72
CA LYS A 29 -10.05 6.35 -17.17
C LYS A 29 -9.87 7.27 -15.97
N PHE A 30 -9.10 8.34 -16.11
CA PHE A 30 -8.93 9.34 -15.07
C PHE A 30 -9.44 10.70 -15.55
N ARG A 31 -10.51 11.21 -14.93
CA ARG A 31 -11.06 12.54 -15.17
C ARG A 31 -10.47 13.49 -14.14
N VAL A 32 -9.67 14.46 -14.58
CA VAL A 32 -9.02 15.43 -13.70
C VAL A 32 -10.01 16.53 -13.33
N ASP A 33 -10.14 16.81 -12.04
CA ASP A 33 -11.05 17.83 -11.51
C ASP A 33 -10.30 19.03 -10.96
N VAL A 34 -9.21 18.78 -10.24
CA VAL A 34 -8.37 19.84 -9.68
C VAL A 34 -6.90 19.48 -9.85
N VAL A 35 -6.13 20.42 -10.40
CA VAL A 35 -4.67 20.40 -10.37
C VAL A 35 -4.23 21.50 -9.39
N HIS A 36 -3.54 21.12 -8.33
CA HIS A 36 -3.03 22.00 -7.29
C HIS A 36 -1.51 21.85 -7.16
N LYS A 37 -0.87 22.86 -6.56
CA LYS A 37 0.59 22.87 -6.33
C LYS A 37 1.11 21.68 -5.52
N GLN A 38 0.24 21.10 -4.68
CA GLN A 38 0.56 20.04 -3.73
C GLN A 38 -0.33 18.78 -3.87
N PHE A 39 -1.30 18.78 -4.80
CA PHE A 39 -2.09 17.58 -5.09
C PHE A 39 -2.71 17.62 -6.50
N ILE A 40 -3.09 16.46 -7.03
CA ILE A 40 -3.98 16.32 -8.19
C ILE A 40 -5.17 15.49 -7.75
N HIS A 41 -6.38 15.99 -7.97
CA HIS A 41 -7.64 15.33 -7.61
C HIS A 41 -8.45 15.05 -8.87
N GLY A 42 -9.05 13.87 -8.93
CA GLY A 42 -9.91 13.49 -10.03
C GLY A 42 -10.67 12.20 -9.78
N TYR A 43 -11.51 11.82 -10.73
CA TYR A 43 -12.34 10.63 -10.68
C TYR A 43 -11.73 9.50 -11.51
N VAL A 44 -11.54 8.35 -10.88
CA VAL A 44 -11.11 7.11 -11.53
C VAL A 44 -12.35 6.29 -11.90
N THR A 45 -12.46 5.94 -13.18
CA THR A 45 -13.47 5.00 -13.69
C THR A 45 -12.78 3.71 -14.12
N THR A 46 -13.19 2.60 -13.54
CA THR A 46 -12.80 1.24 -13.95
C THR A 46 -13.96 0.56 -14.67
N GLN A 47 -13.77 -0.70 -15.12
CA GLN A 47 -14.87 -1.46 -15.74
C GLN A 47 -16.04 -1.75 -14.79
N SER A 48 -15.79 -1.95 -13.49
CA SER A 48 -16.81 -2.36 -12.52
C SER A 48 -17.17 -1.31 -11.47
N SER A 49 -16.34 -0.26 -11.32
CA SER A 49 -16.48 0.71 -10.24
C SER A 49 -15.84 2.06 -10.56
N GLY A 50 -16.21 3.08 -9.78
CA GLY A 50 -15.52 4.37 -9.77
C GLY A 50 -15.31 4.88 -8.35
N PHE A 51 -14.34 5.78 -8.22
CA PHE A 51 -13.96 6.44 -6.97
C PHE A 51 -13.12 7.70 -7.26
N TYR A 52 -13.06 8.61 -6.30
CA TYR A 52 -12.14 9.75 -6.36
C TYR A 52 -10.74 9.35 -5.90
N LEU A 53 -9.72 9.80 -6.63
CA LEU A 53 -8.31 9.67 -6.28
C LEU A 53 -7.71 11.08 -6.13
N THR A 54 -7.00 11.29 -5.03
CA THR A 54 -6.14 12.46 -4.84
C THR A 54 -4.69 12.01 -4.65
N GLY A 55 -3.82 12.34 -5.60
CA GLY A 55 -2.37 12.16 -5.47
C GLY A 55 -1.74 13.37 -4.80
N VAL A 56 -0.97 13.18 -3.72
CA VAL A 56 -0.43 14.26 -2.88
C VAL A 56 1.10 14.30 -2.92
N TYR A 57 1.63 15.53 -2.96
CA TYR A 57 3.01 15.84 -2.60
C TYR A 57 3.04 17.14 -1.78
N GLY A 58 3.10 17.00 -0.45
CA GLY A 58 3.13 18.11 0.49
C GLY A 58 4.49 18.81 0.50
N MET A 59 4.49 20.14 0.63
CA MET A 59 5.71 20.93 0.78
C MET A 59 6.41 20.63 2.12
N HIS A 60 7.71 20.91 2.21
CA HIS A 60 8.52 20.54 3.38
C HIS A 60 8.24 21.39 4.63
N THR A 61 7.81 22.64 4.47
CA THR A 61 7.53 23.52 5.62
C THR A 61 6.08 23.40 6.09
N ILE A 62 5.86 23.59 7.40
CA ILE A 62 4.50 23.60 7.98
C ILE A 62 3.67 24.73 7.37
N ALA A 63 4.27 25.92 7.19
CA ALA A 63 3.58 27.07 6.63
C ALA A 63 3.06 26.81 5.20
N ASP A 64 3.90 26.24 4.33
CA ASP A 64 3.50 25.94 2.94
C ASP A 64 2.41 24.87 2.87
N ARG A 65 2.40 23.91 3.82
CA ARG A 65 1.37 22.87 3.88
C ARG A 65 -0.01 23.38 4.32
N LYS A 66 -0.14 24.58 4.88
CA LYS A 66 -1.47 25.13 5.21
C LYS A 66 -2.40 25.16 4.00
N HIS A 67 -1.88 25.50 2.82
CA HIS A 67 -2.66 25.49 1.58
C HIS A 67 -3.01 24.07 1.11
N LEU A 68 -2.17 23.06 1.41
CA LEU A 68 -2.51 21.65 1.15
C LEU A 68 -3.74 21.25 1.96
N TRP A 69 -3.74 21.51 3.27
CA TRP A 69 -4.85 21.09 4.15
C TRP A 69 -6.16 21.77 3.79
N THR A 70 -6.15 23.07 3.50
CA THR A 70 -7.34 23.80 3.04
C THR A 70 -7.88 23.21 1.74
N GLY A 71 -7.01 22.99 0.73
CA GLY A 71 -7.42 22.44 -0.56
C GLY A 71 -7.93 20.99 -0.46
N LEU A 72 -7.27 20.14 0.33
CA LEU A 72 -7.72 18.77 0.56
C LEU A 72 -9.09 18.73 1.26
N THR A 73 -9.32 19.61 2.24
CA THR A 73 -10.62 19.70 2.92
C THR A 73 -11.73 20.09 1.95
N GLN A 74 -11.46 21.05 1.05
CA GLN A 74 -12.43 21.49 0.04
C GLN A 74 -12.82 20.36 -0.91
N VAL A 75 -11.85 19.68 -1.52
CA VAL A 75 -12.16 18.60 -2.48
C VAL A 75 -12.76 17.37 -1.79
N THR A 76 -12.38 17.10 -0.54
CA THR A 76 -12.94 15.98 0.22
C THR A 76 -14.40 16.23 0.60
N ASN A 77 -14.72 17.43 1.07
CA ASN A 77 -16.09 17.78 1.47
C ASN A 77 -17.04 17.98 0.27
N ALA A 78 -16.49 18.14 -0.94
CA ALA A 78 -17.25 18.27 -2.18
C ALA A 78 -17.74 16.92 -2.74
N VAL A 79 -17.32 15.78 -2.18
CA VAL A 79 -17.64 14.45 -2.70
C VAL A 79 -18.27 13.55 -1.64
N THR A 80 -19.17 12.66 -2.07
CA THR A 80 -19.81 11.67 -1.19
C THR A 80 -19.41 10.23 -1.54
N GLU A 81 -18.89 10.04 -2.74
CA GLU A 81 -18.43 8.78 -3.30
C GLU A 81 -17.16 8.27 -2.60
N PRO A 82 -16.78 6.99 -2.81
CA PRO A 82 -15.52 6.47 -2.30
C PRO A 82 -14.35 7.36 -2.73
N LEU A 83 -13.54 7.76 -1.75
CA LEU A 83 -12.38 8.60 -1.95
C LEU A 83 -11.15 7.95 -1.34
N VAL A 84 -10.04 7.99 -2.09
CA VAL A 84 -8.71 7.68 -1.59
C VAL A 84 -7.77 8.85 -1.86
N ILE A 85 -7.05 9.27 -0.82
CA ILE A 85 -6.00 10.29 -0.89
C ILE A 85 -4.69 9.59 -0.55
N MET A 86 -3.69 9.66 -1.43
CA MET A 86 -2.43 8.99 -1.19
C MET A 86 -1.21 9.74 -1.72
N GLY A 87 -0.07 9.52 -1.11
CA GLY A 87 1.22 10.10 -1.51
C GLY A 87 2.02 10.60 -0.32
N ASP A 88 3.02 11.43 -0.60
CA ASP A 88 3.90 12.02 0.40
C ASP A 88 3.27 13.30 0.97
N PHE A 89 2.86 13.26 2.23
CA PHE A 89 2.30 14.44 2.91
C PHE A 89 3.38 15.33 3.53
N ASN A 90 4.64 14.88 3.58
CA ASN A 90 5.72 15.51 4.35
C ASN A 90 5.35 15.81 5.82
N SER A 91 4.37 15.06 6.36
CA SER A 91 3.79 15.27 7.69
C SER A 91 3.51 13.92 8.36
N ILE A 92 3.74 13.89 9.68
CA ILE A 92 3.47 12.76 10.56
C ILE A 92 2.14 13.01 11.30
N LEU A 93 1.45 11.96 11.75
CA LEU A 93 0.16 12.11 12.43
C LEU A 93 0.29 11.98 13.96
N HIS A 94 1.22 11.15 14.41
CA HIS A 94 1.51 10.88 15.82
C HIS A 94 3.00 10.95 16.13
N GLY A 95 3.35 11.05 17.41
CA GLY A 95 4.74 11.02 17.87
C GLY A 95 5.47 9.76 17.38
N ASP A 96 4.82 8.61 17.48
CA ASP A 96 5.38 7.31 17.11
C ASP A 96 5.52 7.08 15.59
N ASP A 97 5.07 8.03 14.77
CA ASP A 97 5.33 8.07 13.33
C ASP A 97 6.72 8.64 13.01
N ARG A 98 7.49 9.02 14.04
CA ARG A 98 8.92 9.33 13.96
C ARG A 98 9.71 8.40 14.88
N PHE A 99 10.84 7.91 14.38
CA PHE A 99 11.85 7.24 15.18
C PHE A 99 13.20 7.93 15.00
N GLY A 100 13.88 8.19 16.12
CA GLY A 100 15.08 9.03 16.17
C GLY A 100 14.78 10.52 16.05
N GLY A 101 15.83 11.34 16.19
CA GLY A 101 15.73 12.80 16.15
C GLY A 101 15.08 13.40 17.41
N ASN A 102 14.60 14.63 17.28
CA ASN A 102 13.98 15.38 18.38
C ASN A 102 12.55 14.90 18.64
N ALA A 103 12.09 15.15 19.88
CA ALA A 103 10.70 14.98 20.26
C ALA A 103 9.77 15.72 19.29
N VAL A 104 8.66 15.07 18.93
CA VAL A 104 7.67 15.63 18.01
C VAL A 104 6.92 16.76 18.70
N MET A 105 6.88 17.93 18.07
CA MET A 105 6.13 19.08 18.57
C MET A 105 4.69 19.07 18.04
N ASP A 106 3.73 19.61 18.81
CA ASP A 106 2.32 19.65 18.41
C ASP A 106 2.10 20.39 17.08
N ALA A 107 2.87 21.46 16.83
CA ALA A 107 2.84 22.21 15.58
C ALA A 107 3.12 21.33 14.34
N GLU A 108 3.85 20.22 14.49
CA GLU A 108 4.19 19.32 13.37
C GLU A 108 3.02 18.40 12.97
N VAL A 109 2.08 18.14 13.89
CA VAL A 109 0.99 17.17 13.73
C VAL A 109 -0.40 17.79 13.71
N GLN A 110 -0.58 18.97 14.32
CA GLN A 110 -1.90 19.56 14.58
C GLN A 110 -2.73 19.78 13.31
N ASP A 111 -2.10 20.28 12.23
CA ASP A 111 -2.82 20.60 11.00
C ASP A 111 -3.29 19.33 10.30
N PHE A 112 -2.46 18.28 10.31
CA PHE A 112 -2.82 17.00 9.73
C PHE A 112 -3.93 16.31 10.54
N LYS A 113 -3.82 16.30 11.88
CA LYS A 113 -4.89 15.80 12.76
C LYS A 113 -6.21 16.53 12.52
N LYS A 114 -6.16 17.86 12.47
CA LYS A 114 -7.33 18.69 12.19
C LYS A 114 -7.95 18.38 10.82
N PHE A 115 -7.13 18.16 9.78
CA PHE A 115 -7.63 17.70 8.48
C PHE A 115 -8.34 16.36 8.58
N MET A 116 -7.74 15.37 9.24
CA MET A 116 -8.33 14.04 9.42
C MET A 116 -9.71 14.11 10.10
N GLU A 117 -9.82 14.93 11.14
CA GLU A 117 -11.08 15.16 11.87
C GLU A 117 -12.10 15.92 11.02
N THR A 118 -11.71 17.05 10.44
CA THR A 118 -12.63 17.95 9.69
C THR A 118 -13.18 17.29 8.44
N ALA A 119 -12.35 16.52 7.74
CA ALA A 119 -12.71 15.82 6.51
C ALA A 119 -13.19 14.37 6.76
N SER A 120 -13.28 13.94 8.03
CA SER A 120 -13.68 12.58 8.42
C SER A 120 -12.93 11.47 7.69
N MET A 121 -11.61 11.67 7.55
CA MET A 121 -10.72 10.76 6.85
C MET A 121 -10.13 9.74 7.83
N ILE A 122 -9.89 8.53 7.32
CA ILE A 122 -9.34 7.41 8.10
C ILE A 122 -8.09 6.90 7.38
N GLY A 123 -7.01 6.65 8.14
CA GLY A 123 -5.82 6.03 7.59
C GLY A 123 -6.09 4.57 7.21
N MET A 124 -5.83 4.20 5.96
CA MET A 124 -5.95 2.81 5.52
C MET A 124 -4.91 1.95 6.25
N LYS A 125 -5.35 0.79 6.77
CA LYS A 125 -4.44 -0.17 7.37
C LYS A 125 -3.43 -0.65 6.33
N CYS A 126 -2.15 -0.52 6.65
CA CYS A 126 -1.06 -0.95 5.78
C CYS A 126 -0.27 -2.11 6.39
N LEU A 127 0.12 -3.07 5.55
CA LEU A 127 1.10 -4.11 5.86
C LEU A 127 2.51 -3.67 5.42
N GLY A 128 3.54 -4.35 5.90
CA GLY A 128 4.93 -4.09 5.52
C GLY A 128 5.67 -3.23 6.55
N ARG A 129 6.50 -2.29 6.07
CA ARG A 129 7.32 -1.44 6.95
C ARG A 129 6.45 -0.46 7.73
N ARG A 130 6.89 -0.10 8.94
CA ARG A 130 6.22 0.90 9.78
C ARG A 130 6.43 2.33 9.29
N TYR A 131 7.65 2.64 8.89
CA TYR A 131 8.07 3.96 8.40
C TYR A 131 8.24 3.91 6.89
N THR A 132 7.96 5.04 6.23
CA THR A 132 7.97 5.15 4.77
C THR A 132 9.15 5.96 4.25
N TRP A 133 9.83 6.72 5.10
CA TRP A 133 11.00 7.52 4.71
C TRP A 133 12.14 7.39 5.71
N THR A 134 13.38 7.48 5.24
CA THR A 134 14.56 7.61 6.12
C THR A 134 15.73 8.33 5.48
N ASN A 135 16.49 9.07 6.28
CA ASN A 135 17.81 9.59 5.92
C ASN A 135 18.97 8.73 6.50
N GLY A 136 18.69 7.50 6.94
CA GLY A 136 19.65 6.60 7.59
C GLY A 136 19.75 6.73 9.11
N HIS A 137 19.31 7.85 9.69
CA HIS A 137 19.34 8.08 11.14
C HIS A 137 17.94 8.28 11.73
N ILE A 138 17.07 8.96 10.99
CA ILE A 138 15.70 9.25 11.36
C ILE A 138 14.79 8.49 10.41
N HIS A 139 13.73 7.89 10.97
CA HIS A 139 12.69 7.23 10.19
C HIS A 139 11.37 7.94 10.41
N ARG A 140 10.61 8.18 9.35
CA ARG A 140 9.32 8.86 9.41
C ARG A 140 8.27 8.13 8.59
N LYS A 141 7.02 8.16 9.05
CA LYS A 141 5.85 7.77 8.26
C LYS A 141 5.19 9.04 7.72
N ILE A 142 5.53 9.37 6.47
CA ILE A 142 5.05 10.59 5.79
C ILE A 142 4.29 10.29 4.51
N ASP A 143 4.37 9.05 4.02
CA ASP A 143 3.57 8.56 2.91
C ASP A 143 2.34 7.85 3.47
N TRP A 144 1.16 8.37 3.13
CA TRP A 144 -0.11 7.90 3.68
C TRP A 144 -1.06 7.45 2.58
N ILE A 145 -1.95 6.52 2.93
CA ILE A 145 -3.16 6.21 2.17
C ILE A 145 -4.33 6.49 3.11
N LEU A 146 -5.16 7.46 2.76
CA LEU A 146 -6.30 7.92 3.54
C LEU A 146 -7.58 7.66 2.75
N THR A 147 -8.64 7.25 3.45
CA THR A 147 -9.92 6.89 2.84
C THR A 147 -11.08 7.46 3.64
N ASN A 148 -12.19 7.78 2.97
CA ASN A 148 -13.42 8.17 3.65
C ASN A 148 -14.26 6.93 4.04
N ALA A 149 -15.35 7.14 4.79
CA ALA A 149 -16.22 6.07 5.24
C ALA A 149 -16.88 5.28 4.08
N THR A 150 -17.21 5.95 2.97
CA THR A 150 -17.84 5.28 1.82
C THR A 150 -16.88 4.34 1.09
N TRP A 151 -15.58 4.66 1.05
CA TRP A 151 -14.55 3.71 0.62
C TRP A 151 -14.50 2.49 1.52
N VAL A 152 -14.43 2.68 2.84
CA VAL A 152 -14.33 1.58 3.80
C VAL A 152 -15.55 0.66 3.70
N HIS A 153 -16.75 1.23 3.55
CA HIS A 153 -17.97 0.44 3.38
C HIS A 153 -17.95 -0.41 2.10
N LYS A 154 -17.44 0.15 0.99
CA LYS A 154 -17.40 -0.54 -0.30
C LYS A 154 -16.28 -1.58 -0.39
N TRP A 155 -15.13 -1.28 0.21
CA TRP A 155 -13.89 -2.06 0.07
C TRP A 155 -13.18 -2.33 1.40
N GLU A 156 -13.93 -2.80 2.41
CA GLU A 156 -13.43 -3.07 3.76
C GLU A 156 -12.19 -4.00 3.82
N HIS A 157 -12.04 -4.86 2.82
CA HIS A 157 -10.98 -5.88 2.75
C HIS A 157 -9.68 -5.35 2.11
N ILE A 158 -9.72 -4.18 1.47
CA ILE A 158 -8.54 -3.59 0.84
C ILE A 158 -7.64 -3.02 1.94
N GLN A 159 -6.36 -3.40 1.86
CA GLN A 159 -5.31 -2.92 2.75
C GLN A 159 -4.15 -2.42 1.91
N GLY A 160 -3.47 -1.39 2.42
CA GLY A 160 -2.26 -0.89 1.83
C GLY A 160 -1.08 -1.83 2.06
N LEU A 161 -0.05 -1.69 1.25
CA LEU A 161 1.25 -2.32 1.40
C LEU A 161 2.32 -1.24 1.28
N ILE A 162 3.12 -1.10 2.34
CA ILE A 162 4.34 -0.31 2.34
C ILE A 162 5.47 -1.25 1.87
N MET A 163 6.01 -0.98 0.69
CA MET A 163 7.02 -1.79 0.04
C MET A 163 8.43 -1.55 0.62
N GLU A 164 9.40 -2.37 0.21
CA GLU A 164 10.80 -2.07 0.51
C GLU A 164 11.30 -0.88 -0.33
N PRO A 165 12.15 0.00 0.24
CA PRO A 165 12.54 1.27 -0.37
C PRO A 165 13.40 1.17 -1.64
N LEU A 166 13.79 -0.02 -2.10
CA LEU A 166 14.68 -0.22 -3.26
C LEU A 166 15.88 0.76 -3.22
N PHE A 167 15.92 1.72 -4.14
CA PHE A 167 16.97 2.74 -4.27
C PHE A 167 16.53 4.14 -3.81
N SER A 168 15.30 4.30 -3.33
CA SER A 168 14.78 5.57 -2.81
C SER A 168 14.96 5.61 -1.28
N ASP A 169 15.03 6.83 -0.74
CA ASP A 169 14.84 7.11 0.68
C ASP A 169 13.37 6.93 1.13
N HIS A 170 12.43 6.87 0.17
CA HIS A 170 11.02 6.54 0.38
C HIS A 170 10.69 5.07 0.07
N CYS A 171 9.66 4.57 0.73
CA CYS A 171 9.01 3.30 0.48
C CYS A 171 7.77 3.54 -0.37
N ALA A 172 7.64 2.85 -1.50
CA ALA A 172 6.42 2.91 -2.30
C ALA A 172 5.22 2.39 -1.49
N VAL A 173 4.09 3.10 -1.59
CA VAL A 173 2.81 2.68 -1.02
C VAL A 173 1.87 2.27 -2.15
N ASN A 174 1.24 1.10 -2.02
CA ASN A 174 0.23 0.64 -2.97
C ASN A 174 -0.92 -0.05 -2.24
N PHE A 175 -2.02 -0.28 -2.94
CA PHE A 175 -3.08 -1.16 -2.50
C PHE A 175 -3.67 -1.90 -3.72
N PRO A 176 -4.14 -3.14 -3.56
CA PRO A 176 -4.80 -3.86 -4.64
C PRO A 176 -6.17 -3.26 -4.87
N LEU A 177 -6.46 -2.87 -6.11
CA LEU A 177 -7.79 -2.44 -6.53
C LEU A 177 -8.47 -3.59 -7.30
N GLY A 178 -9.61 -4.03 -6.79
CA GLY A 178 -10.43 -5.07 -7.41
C GLY A 178 -11.37 -5.68 -6.39
N ASP A 179 -12.58 -6.04 -6.83
CA ASP A 179 -13.45 -6.85 -6.01
C ASP A 179 -12.74 -8.16 -5.68
N ARG A 180 -13.05 -8.73 -4.50
CA ARG A 180 -12.68 -10.10 -4.15
C ARG A 180 -13.13 -11.00 -5.29
N GLN A 181 -12.26 -11.25 -6.28
CA GLN A 181 -12.43 -12.42 -7.08
C GLN A 181 -12.37 -13.55 -6.06
N ASN A 182 -13.42 -14.34 -6.02
CA ASN A 182 -13.46 -15.65 -5.37
C ASN A 182 -12.42 -16.61 -5.98
N SER A 183 -11.25 -16.11 -6.40
CA SER A 183 -10.07 -16.93 -6.57
C SER A 183 -9.69 -17.40 -5.17
N ARG A 184 -10.13 -18.62 -4.87
CA ARG A 184 -9.68 -19.44 -3.74
C ARG A 184 -8.18 -19.74 -3.80
N GLN A 185 -7.34 -18.86 -4.34
CA GLN A 185 -5.90 -18.93 -4.10
C GLN A 185 -5.65 -18.45 -2.68
N LYS A 186 -5.93 -19.35 -1.73
CA LYS A 186 -5.54 -19.19 -0.33
C LYS A 186 -4.05 -18.82 -0.33
N SER A 187 -3.73 -17.69 0.29
CA SER A 187 -2.35 -17.34 0.59
C SER A 187 -1.72 -18.52 1.33
N PHE A 188 -0.50 -18.87 0.94
CA PHE A 188 0.23 -19.92 1.63
C PHE A 188 0.51 -19.45 3.05
N LYS A 189 -0.07 -20.16 4.02
CA LYS A 189 0.26 -20.00 5.43
C LYS A 189 1.17 -21.16 5.81
N PHE A 190 2.34 -20.83 6.33
CA PHE A 190 3.19 -21.81 6.99
C PHE A 190 2.68 -21.95 8.42
N PHE A 191 2.35 -23.17 8.81
CA PHE A 191 1.95 -23.48 10.18
C PHE A 191 3.12 -24.17 10.90
N ASN A 192 3.37 -23.81 12.15
CA ASN A 192 4.54 -24.29 12.88
C ASN A 192 4.60 -25.82 12.99
N TYR A 193 3.46 -26.52 13.10
CA TYR A 193 3.42 -27.99 13.13
C TYR A 193 4.01 -28.65 11.87
N ILE A 194 4.05 -27.95 10.73
CA ILE A 194 4.68 -28.47 9.51
C ILE A 194 6.19 -28.58 9.70
N ALA A 195 6.80 -27.68 10.49
CA ALA A 195 8.23 -27.73 10.80
C ALA A 195 8.58 -28.96 11.64
N GLU A 196 7.64 -29.46 12.43
CA GLU A 196 7.78 -30.63 13.30
C GLU A 196 7.53 -31.96 12.56
N HIS A 197 7.00 -31.91 11.32
CA HIS A 197 6.74 -33.10 10.54
C HIS A 197 8.07 -33.80 10.16
N PRO A 198 8.21 -35.14 10.33
CA PRO A 198 9.46 -35.87 10.07
C PRO A 198 10.06 -35.61 8.67
N ASP A 199 9.20 -35.54 7.65
CA ASP A 199 9.61 -35.29 6.26
C ASP A 199 9.94 -33.82 5.94
N PHE A 200 9.73 -32.88 6.86
CA PHE A 200 9.89 -31.44 6.60
C PHE A 200 11.30 -31.10 6.09
N ILE A 201 12.33 -31.57 6.80
CA ILE A 201 13.73 -31.34 6.41
C ILE A 201 14.04 -32.00 5.05
N GLY A 202 13.47 -33.17 4.78
CA GLY A 202 13.59 -33.85 3.49
C GLY A 202 12.99 -33.02 2.34
N VAL A 203 11.81 -32.43 2.58
CA VAL A 203 11.13 -31.53 1.64
C VAL A 203 11.93 -30.26 1.38
N VAL A 204 12.48 -29.63 2.42
CA VAL A 204 13.34 -28.44 2.27
C VAL A 204 14.58 -28.77 1.47
N ARG A 205 15.29 -29.87 1.82
CA ARG A 205 16.48 -30.34 1.09
C ARG A 205 16.17 -30.61 -0.38
N LYS A 206 15.02 -31.21 -0.69
CA LYS A 206 14.57 -31.46 -2.06
C LYS A 206 14.30 -30.16 -2.83
N GLY A 207 13.66 -29.17 -2.18
CA GLY A 207 13.41 -27.86 -2.79
C GLY A 207 14.69 -27.04 -3.02
N TRP A 208 15.73 -27.31 -2.23
CA TRP A 208 17.05 -26.68 -2.34
C TRP A 208 18.03 -27.41 -3.28
N LYS A 209 17.70 -28.63 -3.75
CA LYS A 209 18.52 -29.35 -4.73
C LYS A 209 18.32 -28.77 -6.13
N GLY A 210 19.41 -28.32 -6.75
CA GLY A 210 19.44 -27.88 -8.15
C GLY A 210 18.95 -26.46 -8.40
N MET A 211 19.66 -25.45 -7.89
CA MET A 211 20.09 -24.27 -8.66
C MET A 211 21.07 -23.45 -7.81
N THR A 212 22.19 -23.15 -8.45
CA THR A 212 23.47 -22.70 -7.89
C THR A 212 23.69 -21.28 -8.37
N TYR A 213 23.22 -20.27 -7.64
CA TYR A 213 23.76 -18.92 -7.76
C TYR A 213 23.70 -18.25 -6.39
N PRO A 214 24.79 -17.67 -5.87
CA PRO A 214 24.83 -16.96 -4.59
C PRO A 214 24.14 -15.59 -4.68
N THR A 215 23.01 -15.53 -5.39
CA THR A 215 22.23 -14.31 -5.60
C THR A 215 20.88 -14.44 -4.92
N MET A 216 20.30 -13.31 -4.51
CA MET A 216 18.96 -13.26 -3.92
C MET A 216 17.88 -13.88 -4.83
N ARG A 217 18.08 -13.82 -6.15
CA ARG A 217 17.20 -14.48 -7.12
C ARG A 217 17.21 -16.00 -6.98
N GLY A 218 18.38 -16.60 -6.74
CA GLY A 218 18.53 -18.04 -6.49
C GLY A 218 17.84 -18.47 -5.19
N VAL A 219 18.02 -17.69 -4.12
CA VAL A 219 17.33 -17.91 -2.84
C VAL A 219 15.81 -17.87 -3.02
N TRP A 220 15.29 -16.86 -3.73
CA TRP A 220 13.86 -16.73 -3.99
C TRP A 220 13.28 -17.89 -4.82
N GLN A 221 14.01 -18.37 -5.84
CA GLN A 221 13.62 -19.53 -6.62
C GLN A 221 13.55 -20.81 -5.76
N ASN A 222 14.52 -21.00 -4.87
CA ASN A 222 14.53 -22.13 -3.95
C ASN A 222 13.37 -22.07 -2.96
N LEU A 223 13.08 -20.89 -2.39
CA LEU A 223 11.91 -20.69 -1.53
C LEU A 223 10.59 -20.97 -2.26
N LYS A 224 10.47 -20.60 -3.54
CA LYS A 224 9.30 -20.96 -4.36
C LYS A 224 9.14 -22.47 -4.53
N LYS A 225 10.23 -23.21 -4.77
CA LYS A 225 10.20 -24.68 -4.87
C LYS A 225 9.80 -25.30 -3.54
N VAL A 226 10.41 -24.87 -2.44
CA VAL A 226 10.10 -25.33 -1.08
C VAL A 226 8.64 -25.08 -0.73
N LYS A 227 8.10 -23.89 -1.02
CA LYS A 227 6.69 -23.55 -0.82
C LYS A 227 5.76 -24.57 -1.48
N VAL A 228 5.99 -24.91 -2.76
CA VAL A 228 5.14 -25.87 -3.50
C VAL A 228 5.22 -27.27 -2.87
N LEU A 229 6.41 -27.71 -2.46
CA LEU A 229 6.58 -29.02 -1.85
C LEU A 229 5.95 -29.08 -0.45
N ILE A 230 6.06 -28.02 0.36
CA ILE A 230 5.38 -27.91 1.65
C ILE A 230 3.86 -27.90 1.47
N GLN A 231 3.34 -27.22 0.46
CA GLN A 231 1.90 -27.25 0.15
C GLN A 231 1.41 -28.66 -0.15
N LYS A 232 2.22 -29.47 -0.87
CA LYS A 232 1.92 -30.88 -1.12
C LYS A 232 1.97 -31.71 0.15
N LEU A 233 2.99 -31.53 1.00
CA LEU A 233 3.09 -32.20 2.30
C LEU A 233 1.86 -31.88 3.17
N ASN A 234 1.54 -30.59 3.30
CA ASN A 234 0.39 -30.14 4.09
C ASN A 234 -0.93 -30.70 3.55
N THR A 235 -1.10 -30.74 2.22
CA THR A 235 -2.29 -31.30 1.58
C THR A 235 -2.42 -32.81 1.78
N LYS A 236 -1.32 -33.55 1.72
CA LYS A 236 -1.30 -35.02 1.88
C LYS A 236 -1.67 -35.43 3.30
N GLU A 237 -1.11 -34.74 4.29
CA GLU A 237 -1.19 -35.16 5.69
C GLU A 237 -2.36 -34.50 6.43
N PHE A 238 -2.70 -33.24 6.13
CA PHE A 238 -3.62 -32.45 6.95
C PHE A 238 -4.93 -32.04 6.26
N LYS A 239 -5.11 -32.33 4.96
CA LYS A 239 -6.40 -32.08 4.29
C LYS A 239 -7.39 -33.20 4.60
N GLY A 240 -8.53 -32.87 5.20
CA GLY A 240 -9.60 -33.82 5.53
C GLY A 240 -9.42 -34.55 6.88
N VAL A 241 -8.51 -34.09 7.76
CA VAL A 241 -8.31 -34.71 9.08
C VAL A 241 -9.59 -34.68 9.92
N THR A 242 -10.37 -33.60 9.86
CA THR A 242 -11.67 -33.51 10.55
C THR A 242 -12.72 -34.49 10.02
N GLU A 243 -12.65 -34.89 8.75
CA GLU A 243 -13.57 -35.88 8.16
C GLU A 243 -13.13 -37.32 8.50
N ARG A 244 -11.83 -37.56 8.65
CA ARG A 244 -11.25 -38.88 9.01
C ARG A 244 -11.37 -39.23 10.49
N VAL A 245 -11.47 -38.23 11.37
CA VAL A 245 -11.64 -38.44 12.82
C VAL A 245 -13.08 -38.86 13.16
N ASN A 246 -14.07 -38.50 12.34
CA ASN A 246 -15.49 -38.84 12.56
C ASN A 246 -15.91 -40.21 11.95
N GLN A 247 -14.96 -41.03 11.50
CA GLN A 247 -15.20 -42.38 10.95
C GLN A 247 -14.57 -43.50 11.80
N LYS A 248 -14.16 -43.19 13.02
CA LYS A 248 -13.78 -44.16 14.05
C LYS A 248 -14.66 -43.98 15.27
#